data_AF-A0A0W8C421-F1
#
_entry.id   AF-A0A0W8C421-F1
#
_cell.length_a   1.000
_cell.length_b   1.000
_cell.length_c   1.000
_cell.angle_alpha   90.00
_cell.angle_beta   90.00
_cell.angle_gamma   90.00
#
_symmetry.space_group_name_H-M   'P 1'
#
loop_
_entity.id
_entity.type
_entity.pdbx_description
1 polymer ?
#
loop_
_entity_poly.entity_id
_entity_poly.type
_entity_poly.pdbx_seq_one_letter_code
_entity_poly.pdbx_strand_id
1 'polypeptide(L)'
;MYFYDSERVNDLDLKKNYSIKHCADTTTLYSDLMAQALSEHAPNVSFMHLYPGFVNTGLFDRFPWYVRVPSKIFAVIAAHSPERCAEYLVATLTKPEFAAGWKLLGERGEPLAKTKYHTDKLKNIVWEHTLKTIDSVMKQ
;
A
#
# COMPACT_ATOMS: atom_id res chain seq x y z
N MET A 1 0.05 -5.25 10.85
CA MET A 1 1.08 -4.71 11.76
C MET A 1 2.43 -4.85 11.08
N TYR A 2 3.00 -3.74 10.64
CA TYR A 2 4.30 -3.71 9.96
C TYR A 2 5.41 -3.97 11.00
N PHE A 3 6.41 -4.75 10.64
CA PHE A 3 7.65 -4.80 11.40
C PHE A 3 8.73 -4.23 10.49
N TYR A 4 9.34 -3.14 10.89
CA TYR A 4 10.52 -2.57 10.24
C TYR A 4 11.62 -2.50 11.30
N ASP A 5 12.74 -3.14 10.99
CA ASP A 5 13.98 -3.15 11.76
C ASP A 5 15.09 -2.55 10.87
N SER A 6 16.29 -2.38 11.43
CA SER A 6 17.44 -1.84 10.69
C SER A 6 17.88 -2.72 9.51
N GLU A 7 17.61 -4.03 9.54
CA GLU A 7 17.99 -4.93 8.45
C GLU A 7 17.10 -4.72 7.22
N ARG A 8 15.79 -4.48 7.42
CA ARG A 8 14.83 -4.21 6.34
C ARG A 8 15.09 -2.88 5.63
N VAL A 9 15.60 -1.86 6.33
CA VAL A 9 16.02 -0.59 5.71
C VAL A 9 17.21 -0.78 4.76
N ASN A 10 18.04 -1.81 5.00
CA ASN A 10 19.22 -2.11 4.18
C ASN A 10 18.94 -3.13 3.06
N ASP A 11 17.67 -3.52 2.87
CA ASP A 11 17.22 -4.46 1.84
C ASP A 11 15.95 -3.94 1.15
N LEU A 12 15.96 -2.65 0.74
CA LEU A 12 14.78 -2.03 0.13
C LEU A 12 14.34 -2.73 -1.17
N ASP A 13 15.30 -3.35 -1.87
CA ASP A 13 15.09 -4.14 -3.08
C ASP A 13 14.55 -5.56 -2.83
N LEU A 14 14.39 -5.99 -1.56
CA LEU A 14 14.00 -7.35 -1.19
C LEU A 14 14.92 -8.44 -1.77
N LYS A 15 16.22 -8.17 -1.89
CA LYS A 15 17.22 -9.08 -2.49
C LYS A 15 17.77 -10.09 -1.49
N LYS A 16 17.75 -9.79 -0.19
CA LYS A 16 18.36 -10.63 0.85
C LYS A 16 17.33 -11.44 1.63
N ASN A 17 16.22 -10.81 2.01
CA ASN A 17 15.24 -11.37 2.95
C ASN A 17 13.83 -11.51 2.35
N TYR A 18 13.73 -11.96 1.10
CA TYR A 18 12.44 -12.08 0.41
C TYR A 18 11.49 -13.08 1.11
N SER A 19 10.26 -12.64 1.36
CA SER A 19 9.11 -13.50 1.62
C SER A 19 7.84 -12.80 1.14
N ILE A 20 6.76 -13.54 0.88
CA ILE A 20 5.47 -12.95 0.45
C ILE A 20 4.99 -11.92 1.48
N LYS A 21 5.09 -12.24 2.77
CA LYS A 21 4.70 -11.32 3.85
C LYS A 21 5.58 -10.08 3.86
N HIS A 22 6.90 -10.24 3.76
CA HIS A 22 7.81 -9.11 3.76
C HIS A 22 7.57 -8.20 2.56
N CYS A 23 7.39 -8.77 1.37
CA CYS A 23 7.03 -8.04 0.17
C CYS A 23 5.75 -7.23 0.38
N ALA A 24 4.67 -7.86 0.86
CA ALA A 24 3.40 -7.17 1.12
C ALA A 24 3.53 -6.04 2.15
N ASP A 25 4.22 -6.29 3.29
CA ASP A 25 4.46 -5.25 4.30
C ASP A 25 5.23 -4.06 3.71
N THR A 26 6.28 -4.35 2.94
CA THR A 26 7.20 -3.38 2.36
C THR A 26 6.53 -2.54 1.27
N THR A 27 5.85 -3.16 0.30
CA THR A 27 5.16 -2.43 -0.78
C THR A 27 4.05 -1.54 -0.25
N THR A 28 3.35 -1.98 0.79
CA THR A 28 2.29 -1.19 1.43
C THR A 28 2.88 0.04 2.11
N LEU A 29 3.90 -0.13 2.95
CA LEU A 29 4.56 0.98 3.64
C LEU A 29 5.23 1.95 2.65
N TYR A 30 5.87 1.46 1.60
CA TYR A 30 6.48 2.33 0.60
C TYR A 30 5.43 3.16 -0.14
N SER A 31 4.27 2.60 -0.43
CA SER A 31 3.15 3.34 -1.02
C SER A 31 2.68 4.47 -0.09
N ASP A 32 2.57 4.21 1.21
CA ASP A 32 2.23 5.24 2.22
C ASP A 32 3.26 6.39 2.23
N LEU A 33 4.55 6.03 2.31
CA LEU A 33 5.64 7.00 2.39
C LEU A 33 5.80 7.80 1.10
N MET A 34 5.61 7.16 -0.06
CA MET A 34 5.64 7.83 -1.36
C MET A 34 4.45 8.78 -1.52
N ALA A 35 3.23 8.38 -1.10
CA ALA A 35 2.08 9.28 -1.09
C ALA A 35 2.34 10.51 -0.20
N GLN A 36 2.97 10.31 0.96
CA GLN A 36 3.40 11.42 1.81
C GLN A 36 4.42 12.33 1.11
N ALA A 37 5.50 11.77 0.56
CA ALA A 37 6.55 12.54 -0.11
C ALA A 37 6.00 13.34 -1.31
N LEU A 38 5.17 12.69 -2.15
CA LEU A 38 4.53 13.34 -3.29
C LEU A 38 3.65 14.52 -2.85
N SER A 39 2.94 14.40 -1.73
CA SER A 39 2.12 15.50 -1.21
C SER A 39 2.94 16.70 -0.74
N GLU A 40 4.20 16.50 -0.33
CA GLU A 40 5.12 17.58 0.03
C GLU A 40 5.65 18.30 -1.22
N HIS A 41 5.81 17.58 -2.34
CA HIS A 41 6.20 18.15 -3.63
C HIS A 41 5.03 18.81 -4.38
N ALA A 42 3.79 18.41 -4.11
CA ALA A 42 2.59 18.93 -4.74
C ALA A 42 1.48 19.18 -3.69
N PRO A 43 1.59 20.27 -2.89
CA PRO A 43 0.73 20.50 -1.72
C PRO A 43 -0.75 20.71 -2.06
N ASN A 44 -1.06 21.12 -3.28
CA ASN A 44 -2.43 21.35 -3.75
C ASN A 44 -3.07 20.11 -4.39
N VAL A 45 -2.37 18.98 -4.42
CA VAL A 45 -2.85 17.71 -4.96
C VAL A 45 -3.19 16.76 -3.82
N SER A 46 -4.22 15.95 -4.01
CA SER A 46 -4.59 14.89 -3.09
C SER A 46 -3.82 13.60 -3.39
N PHE A 47 -3.19 13.05 -2.37
CA PHE A 47 -2.61 11.71 -2.38
C PHE A 47 -3.26 10.89 -1.29
N MET A 48 -3.71 9.67 -1.60
CA MET A 48 -4.31 8.81 -0.58
C MET A 48 -3.94 7.37 -0.83
N HIS A 49 -3.65 6.65 0.25
CA HIS A 49 -3.56 5.21 0.24
C HIS A 49 -4.66 4.65 1.13
N LEU A 50 -5.55 3.87 0.51
CA LEU A 50 -6.73 3.30 1.16
C LEU A 50 -6.57 1.79 1.27
N TYR A 51 -6.67 1.27 2.49
CA TYR A 51 -6.73 -0.17 2.73
C TYR A 51 -8.11 -0.69 2.35
N PRO A 52 -8.27 -1.54 1.32
CA PRO A 52 -9.59 -1.89 0.78
C PRO A 52 -10.33 -2.97 1.58
N GLY A 53 -9.76 -3.47 2.68
CA GLY A 53 -10.24 -4.67 3.34
C GLY A 53 -9.89 -5.94 2.56
N PHE A 54 -10.52 -7.06 2.93
CA PHE A 54 -10.39 -8.31 2.18
C PHE A 54 -11.40 -8.33 1.03
N VAL A 55 -10.93 -8.22 -0.22
CA VAL A 55 -11.79 -8.11 -1.41
C VAL A 55 -11.65 -9.35 -2.30
N ASN A 56 -12.76 -9.82 -2.86
CA ASN A 56 -12.78 -10.98 -3.75
C ASN A 56 -12.29 -10.62 -5.17
N THR A 57 -10.99 -10.41 -5.35
CA THR A 57 -10.34 -9.99 -6.61
C THR A 57 -9.72 -11.13 -7.41
N GLY A 58 -9.90 -12.39 -7.00
CA GLY A 58 -9.24 -13.53 -7.64
C GLY A 58 -7.74 -13.67 -7.30
N LEU A 59 -7.27 -13.05 -6.22
CA LEU A 59 -5.86 -13.11 -5.77
C LEU A 59 -5.29 -14.54 -5.72
N PHE A 60 -6.12 -15.52 -5.37
CA PHE A 60 -5.74 -16.92 -5.23
C PHE A 60 -5.94 -17.77 -6.50
N ASP A 61 -6.37 -17.17 -7.62
CA ASP A 61 -6.73 -17.91 -8.84
C ASP A 61 -5.54 -18.62 -9.51
N ARG A 62 -4.32 -18.12 -9.26
CA ARG A 62 -3.08 -18.71 -9.79
C ARG A 62 -2.45 -19.73 -8.85
N PHE A 63 -3.04 -19.97 -7.69
CA PHE A 63 -2.52 -20.94 -6.73
C PHE A 63 -2.96 -22.37 -7.10
N PRO A 64 -2.23 -23.39 -6.61
CA PRO A 64 -2.66 -24.78 -6.75
C PRO A 64 -4.09 -25.00 -6.28
N TRP A 65 -4.78 -25.98 -6.87
CA TRP A 65 -6.22 -26.19 -6.66
C TRP A 65 -6.60 -26.34 -5.18
N TYR A 66 -5.73 -26.94 -4.37
CA TYR A 66 -5.94 -27.17 -2.94
C TYR A 66 -5.85 -25.90 -2.08
N VAL A 67 -5.28 -24.81 -2.59
CA VAL A 67 -5.37 -23.47 -1.98
C VAL A 67 -6.51 -22.69 -2.62
N ARG A 68 -6.54 -22.67 -3.96
CA ARG A 68 -7.49 -21.90 -4.75
C ARG A 68 -8.95 -22.22 -4.41
N VAL A 69 -9.32 -23.51 -4.35
CA VAL A 69 -10.72 -23.92 -4.12
C VAL A 69 -11.20 -23.52 -2.72
N PRO A 70 -10.49 -23.87 -1.61
CA PRO A 70 -10.87 -23.38 -0.29
C PRO A 70 -10.90 -21.86 -0.18
N SER A 71 -9.92 -21.16 -0.77
CA SER A 71 -9.87 -19.69 -0.76
C SER A 71 -11.09 -19.06 -1.43
N LYS A 72 -11.60 -19.62 -2.54
CA LYS A 72 -12.82 -19.12 -3.19
C LYS A 72 -14.05 -19.28 -2.30
N ILE A 73 -14.21 -20.44 -1.66
CA ILE A 73 -15.34 -20.69 -0.74
C ILE A 73 -15.28 -19.72 0.43
N PHE A 74 -14.09 -19.55 1.02
CA PHE A 74 -13.89 -18.60 2.11
C PHE A 74 -14.15 -17.15 1.69
N ALA A 75 -13.69 -16.74 0.49
CA ALA A 75 -13.88 -15.38 0.00
C ALA A 75 -15.36 -15.02 -0.21
N VAL A 76 -16.21 -15.98 -0.62
CA VAL A 76 -17.67 -15.74 -0.75
C VAL A 76 -18.31 -15.33 0.60
N ILE A 77 -17.76 -15.82 1.72
CA ILE A 77 -18.32 -15.58 3.05
C ILE A 77 -17.70 -14.34 3.70
N ALA A 78 -16.38 -14.18 3.59
CA ALA A 78 -15.62 -13.22 4.38
C ALA A 78 -15.16 -11.97 3.61
N ALA A 79 -15.19 -11.97 2.28
CA ALA A 79 -14.66 -10.87 1.47
C ALA A 79 -15.74 -9.88 1.05
N HIS A 80 -15.37 -8.61 0.92
CA HIS A 80 -16.16 -7.62 0.19
C HIS A 80 -16.21 -7.96 -1.30
N SER A 81 -17.33 -7.63 -1.94
CA SER A 81 -17.37 -7.62 -3.41
C SER A 81 -16.51 -6.48 -3.96
N PRO A 82 -15.93 -6.63 -5.16
CA PRO A 82 -15.21 -5.55 -5.83
C PRO A 82 -16.04 -4.28 -5.96
N GLU A 83 -17.34 -4.40 -6.25
CA GLU A 83 -18.26 -3.28 -6.39
C GLU A 83 -18.42 -2.51 -5.08
N ARG A 84 -18.58 -3.23 -3.95
CA ARG A 84 -18.69 -2.59 -2.64
C ARG A 84 -17.41 -1.88 -2.22
N CYS A 85 -16.26 -2.47 -2.53
CA CYS A 85 -14.97 -1.80 -2.33
C CYS A 85 -14.86 -0.53 -3.20
N ALA A 86 -15.27 -0.61 -4.47
CA ALA A 86 -15.25 0.53 -5.39
C ALA A 86 -16.16 1.67 -4.92
N GLU A 87 -17.34 1.37 -4.38
CA GLU A 87 -18.24 2.37 -3.78
C GLU A 87 -17.53 3.18 -2.68
N TYR A 88 -16.86 2.49 -1.73
CA TYR A 88 -16.12 3.17 -0.68
C TYR A 88 -14.93 3.97 -1.22
N LEU A 89 -14.17 3.42 -2.17
CA LEU A 89 -13.04 4.11 -2.80
C LEU A 89 -13.48 5.40 -3.49
N VAL A 90 -14.52 5.35 -4.33
CA VAL A 90 -15.02 6.51 -5.07
C VAL A 90 -15.66 7.53 -4.13
N ALA A 91 -16.51 7.09 -3.20
CA ALA A 91 -17.13 7.99 -2.23
C ALA A 91 -16.06 8.74 -1.42
N THR A 92 -14.99 8.05 -1.05
CA THR A 92 -13.86 8.64 -0.31
C THR A 92 -13.07 9.62 -1.16
N LEU A 93 -12.75 9.27 -2.41
CA LEU A 93 -12.00 10.13 -3.33
C LEU A 93 -12.69 11.48 -3.56
N THR A 94 -14.03 11.51 -3.53
CA THR A 94 -14.82 12.73 -3.77
C THR A 94 -15.06 13.60 -2.54
N LYS A 95 -14.57 13.22 -1.36
CA LYS A 95 -14.81 13.99 -0.13
C LYS A 95 -13.99 15.30 -0.12
N PRO A 96 -14.62 16.47 0.12
CA PRO A 96 -13.91 17.75 0.19
C PRO A 96 -12.80 17.78 1.25
N GLU A 97 -12.96 17.06 2.37
CA GLU A 97 -11.93 16.99 3.42
C GLU A 97 -10.60 16.34 2.97
N PHE A 98 -10.61 15.65 1.83
CA PHE A 98 -9.46 14.97 1.24
C PHE A 98 -8.97 15.64 -0.05
N ALA A 99 -9.35 16.90 -0.29
CA ALA A 99 -9.01 17.62 -1.53
C ALA A 99 -7.51 17.86 -1.73
N ALA A 100 -6.70 17.85 -0.66
CA ALA A 100 -5.27 18.14 -0.73
C ALA A 100 -4.45 17.42 0.36
N GLY A 101 -3.13 17.36 0.12
CA GLY A 101 -2.17 16.70 0.99
C GLY A 101 -2.29 15.18 0.90
N TRP A 102 -1.72 14.48 1.87
CA TRP A 102 -1.81 13.02 1.93
C TRP A 102 -2.78 12.50 3.00
N LYS A 103 -3.36 11.32 2.77
CA LYS A 103 -4.24 10.61 3.70
C LYS A 103 -3.92 9.11 3.76
N LEU A 104 -3.96 8.55 4.97
CA LEU A 104 -3.97 7.11 5.23
C LEU A 104 -5.38 6.71 5.64
N LEU A 105 -6.02 5.83 4.87
CA LEU A 105 -7.45 5.56 5.00
C LEU A 105 -7.74 4.07 5.14
N GLY A 106 -8.78 3.74 5.90
CA GLY A 106 -9.26 2.38 6.11
C GLY A 106 -10.32 1.96 5.09
N GLU A 107 -10.94 0.81 5.34
CA GLU A 107 -11.80 0.11 4.36
C GLU A 107 -13.03 0.91 3.94
N ARG A 108 -13.49 1.84 4.78
CA ARG A 108 -14.67 2.69 4.53
C ARG A 108 -14.30 4.16 4.35
N GLY A 109 -13.02 4.45 4.12
CA GLY A 109 -12.49 5.81 3.97
C GLY A 109 -12.36 6.58 5.28
N GLU A 110 -12.38 5.89 6.42
CA GLU A 110 -12.06 6.47 7.72
C GLU A 110 -10.56 6.76 7.85
N PRO A 111 -10.14 7.88 8.44
CA PRO A 111 -8.73 8.15 8.69
C PRO A 111 -8.12 7.12 9.64
N LEU A 112 -6.94 6.59 9.27
CA LEU A 112 -6.16 5.71 10.12
C LEU A 112 -5.01 6.47 10.80
N ALA A 113 -4.64 6.01 11.99
CA ALA A 113 -3.47 6.52 12.68
C ALA A 113 -2.19 6.08 11.96
N LYS A 114 -1.24 7.01 11.83
CA LYS A 114 0.10 6.69 11.34
C LYS A 114 0.76 5.69 12.29
N THR A 115 1.44 4.71 11.71
CA THR A 115 2.26 3.78 12.49
C THR A 115 3.62 4.43 12.83
N LYS A 116 4.37 3.82 13.75
CA LYS A 116 5.74 4.25 14.09
C LYS A 116 6.73 4.26 12.91
N TYR A 117 6.35 3.73 11.75
CA TYR A 117 7.18 3.67 10.54
C TYR A 117 6.97 4.86 9.60
N HIS A 118 5.94 5.67 9.83
CA HIS A 118 5.69 6.90 9.07
C HIS A 118 6.58 8.04 9.61
N THR A 119 7.88 7.91 9.40
CA THR A 119 8.89 8.88 9.85
C THR A 119 9.51 9.58 8.65
N ASP A 120 9.90 10.85 8.80
CA ASP A 120 10.58 11.59 7.73
C ASP A 120 11.88 10.92 7.29
N LYS A 121 12.62 10.31 8.22
CA LYS A 121 13.82 9.54 7.90
C LYS A 121 13.52 8.39 6.94
N LEU A 122 12.52 7.56 7.24
CA LEU A 122 12.19 6.40 6.39
C LEU A 122 11.58 6.84 5.06
N LYS A 123 10.73 7.87 5.09
CA LYS A 123 10.18 8.51 3.88
C LYS A 123 11.30 8.94 2.93
N ASN A 124 12.28 9.69 3.44
CA ASN A 124 13.39 10.18 2.61
C ASN A 124 14.24 9.02 2.09
N ILE A 125 14.50 7.98 2.90
CA ILE A 125 15.24 6.79 2.44
C ILE A 125 14.51 6.12 1.26
N VAL A 126 13.19 5.92 1.36
CA VAL A 126 12.38 5.30 0.30
C VAL A 126 12.33 6.19 -0.95
N TRP A 127 12.17 7.51 -0.76
CA TRP A 127 12.16 8.49 -1.84
C TRP A 127 13.46 8.48 -2.65
N GLU A 128 14.61 8.66 -1.98
CA GLU A 128 15.92 8.68 -2.63
C GLU A 128 16.24 7.35 -3.33
N HIS A 129 15.89 6.23 -2.69
CA HIS A 129 16.05 4.91 -3.30
C HIS A 129 15.19 4.77 -4.58
N THR A 130 13.94 5.24 -4.54
CA THR A 130 13.03 5.19 -5.70
C THR A 130 13.57 6.04 -6.86
N LEU A 131 13.99 7.28 -6.59
CA LEU A 131 14.60 8.14 -7.62
C LEU A 131 15.85 7.52 -8.22
N LYS A 132 16.76 6.99 -7.38
CA LYS A 132 17.97 6.31 -7.85
C LYS A 132 17.65 5.11 -8.73
N THR A 133 16.64 4.32 -8.37
CA THR A 133 16.20 3.16 -9.15
C THR A 133 15.64 3.59 -10.51
N ILE A 134 14.78 4.62 -10.54
CA ILE A 134 14.24 5.19 -11.78
C ILE A 134 15.38 5.71 -12.67
N ASP A 135 16.27 6.54 -12.14
CA ASP A 135 17.41 7.09 -12.86
C ASP A 135 18.33 6.00 -13.43
N SER A 136 18.53 4.91 -12.67
CA SER A 136 19.34 3.78 -13.13
C SER A 136 18.69 3.04 -14.29
N VAL A 137 17.36 2.90 -14.32
CA VAL A 137 16.64 2.20 -15.39
C VAL A 137 16.56 3.09 -16.63
N MET A 138 16.31 4.39 -16.46
CA MET A 138 16.19 5.34 -17.57
C MET A 138 17.51 5.62 -18.32
N LYS A 139 18.66 5.24 -17.75
CA LYS A 139 19.99 5.35 -18.37
C LYS A 139 20.39 4.11 -19.19
N GLN A 140 19.63 3.02 -19.13
CA GLN A 140 19.85 1.79 -19.89
C GLN A 140 19.18 1.89 -21.26
#